data_AF-A0A3M3B605-F1
#
_entry.id   AF-A0A3M3B605-F1
#
_cell.length_a   1.000
_cell.length_b   1.000
_cell.length_c   1.000
_cell.angle_alpha   90.00
_cell.angle_beta   90.00
_cell.angle_gamma   90.00
#
_symmetry.space_group_name_H-M   'P 1'
#
loop_
_entity.id
_entity.type
_entity.pdbx_description
1 polymer ?
#
loop_
_entity_poly.entity_id
_entity_poly.type
_entity_poly.pdbx_seq_one_letter_code
_entity_poly.pdbx_strand_id
1 'polypeptide(L)'
;MVKLQAGDAECLTLWTRFKDISLSHCQQTYERLNVKLTPADVMGESAYNDDLANVVNDLKAAGLLVESNGAQCVFLEEFRTADDTPLPVIVQKAGGGYLYATTDLAAIRYRSKVLKADRALYFVDQRQALHFQQVFEVARRAGFVHEGMQLEHMGFGTMNGADGRPFKTRDGGTVKLIDL
;
A
#
# COMPACT_ATOMS: atom_id res chain seq x y z
N MET A 1 17.35 10.73 -6.84
CA MET A 1 16.57 9.48 -7.04
C MET A 1 17.37 8.40 -7.75
N VAL A 2 18.00 8.69 -8.91
CA VAL A 2 18.70 7.67 -9.73
C VAL A 2 19.79 6.89 -8.97
N LYS A 3 20.61 7.53 -8.14
CA LYS A 3 21.70 6.86 -7.38
C LYS A 3 21.20 5.87 -6.31
N LEU A 4 20.10 6.21 -5.63
CA LEU A 4 19.49 5.32 -4.62
C LEU A 4 18.87 4.09 -5.30
N GLN A 5 18.18 4.30 -6.42
CA GLN A 5 17.62 3.20 -7.22
C GLN A 5 18.71 2.34 -7.89
N ALA A 6 19.87 2.92 -8.16
CA ALA A 6 21.04 2.20 -8.67
C ALA A 6 21.82 1.42 -7.59
N GLY A 7 21.36 1.41 -6.34
CA GLY A 7 21.97 0.63 -5.27
C GLY A 7 23.31 1.17 -4.77
N ASP A 8 23.58 2.47 -4.95
CA ASP A 8 24.80 3.11 -4.47
C ASP A 8 24.93 2.96 -2.93
N ALA A 9 26.05 2.38 -2.48
CA ALA A 9 26.24 1.98 -1.09
C ALA A 9 26.21 3.17 -0.11
N GLU A 10 26.72 4.33 -0.52
CA GLU A 10 26.71 5.56 0.30
C GLU A 10 25.27 6.10 0.43
N CYS A 11 24.55 6.17 -0.69
CA CYS A 11 23.14 6.56 -0.71
C CYS A 11 22.26 5.62 0.14
N LEU A 12 22.48 4.31 0.05
CA LEU A 12 21.76 3.31 0.84
C LEU A 12 22.05 3.43 2.35
N THR A 13 23.29 3.75 2.70
CA THR A 13 23.69 4.00 4.10
C THR A 13 22.97 5.22 4.67
N LEU A 14 22.94 6.33 3.92
CA LEU A 14 22.23 7.54 4.31
C LEU A 14 20.72 7.32 4.41
N TRP A 15 20.14 6.57 3.45
CA TRP A 15 18.73 6.21 3.47
C TRP A 15 18.37 5.37 4.69
N THR A 16 19.19 4.36 5.00
CA THR A 16 19.00 3.50 6.17
C THR A 16 19.05 4.32 7.44
N ARG A 17 20.04 5.23 7.57
CA ARG A 17 20.15 6.13 8.72
C ARG A 17 18.92 7.03 8.87
N PHE A 18 18.41 7.59 7.78
CA PHE A 18 17.21 8.45 7.84
C PHE A 18 15.96 7.66 8.27
N LYS A 19 15.82 6.44 7.73
CA LYS A 19 14.74 5.52 8.10
C LYS A 19 14.81 5.14 9.58
N ASP A 20 15.99 4.77 10.08
CA ASP A 20 16.18 4.35 11.46
C ASP A 20 15.89 5.48 12.46
N ILE A 21 16.32 6.71 12.16
CA ILE A 21 15.99 7.90 12.96
C ILE A 21 14.47 8.11 12.99
N SER A 22 13.81 8.06 11.83
CA SER A 22 12.37 8.25 11.73
C SER A 22 11.60 7.17 12.51
N LEU A 23 11.98 5.91 12.36
CA LEU A 23 11.39 4.78 13.08
C LEU A 23 11.63 4.87 14.59
N SER A 24 12.78 5.39 15.04
CA SER A 24 13.04 5.58 16.48
C SER A 24 12.07 6.58 17.13
N HIS A 25 11.71 7.67 16.43
CA HIS A 25 10.70 8.61 16.91
C HIS A 25 9.29 7.99 16.94
N CYS A 26 8.95 7.17 15.94
CA CYS A 26 7.70 6.40 15.95
C CYS A 26 7.67 5.42 17.13
N GLN A 27 8.77 4.72 17.41
CA GLN A 27 8.87 3.75 18.50
C GLN A 27 8.65 4.39 19.87
N GLN A 28 9.25 5.55 20.13
CA GLN A 28 9.01 6.31 21.38
C GLN A 28 7.54 6.66 21.56
N THR A 29 6.84 6.96 20.45
CA THR A 29 5.41 7.25 20.47
C THR A 29 4.59 5.98 20.75
N TYR A 30 4.96 4.85 20.14
CA TYR A 30 4.32 3.55 20.38
C TYR A 30 4.45 3.11 21.85
N GLU A 31 5.63 3.28 22.45
CA GLU A 31 5.88 2.96 23.86
C GLU A 31 5.00 3.79 24.80
N ARG A 32 4.89 5.11 24.56
CA ARG A 32 4.00 5.99 25.34
C ARG A 32 2.53 5.60 25.24
N LEU A 33 2.10 5.13 24.07
CA LEU A 33 0.73 4.68 23.82
C LEU A 33 0.49 3.22 24.21
N ASN A 34 1.49 2.52 24.77
CA ASN A 34 1.44 1.09 25.08
C ASN A 34 1.04 0.21 23.86
N VAL A 35 1.46 0.64 22.67
CA VAL A 35 1.31 -0.12 21.42
C VAL A 35 2.38 -1.20 21.37
N LYS A 36 2.03 -2.40 20.87
CA LYS A 36 2.92 -3.58 20.87
C LYS A 36 3.84 -3.69 19.65
N LEU A 37 3.75 -2.76 18.70
CA LEU A 37 4.61 -2.75 17.52
C LEU A 37 6.07 -2.52 17.90
N THR A 38 6.94 -3.30 17.28
CA THR A 38 8.39 -3.26 17.45
C THR A 38 9.09 -3.02 16.10
N PRO A 39 10.39 -2.70 16.08
CA PRO A 39 11.15 -2.59 14.84
C PRO A 39 11.13 -3.85 13.98
N ALA A 40 10.93 -5.03 14.57
CA ALA A 40 10.86 -6.31 13.85
C ALA A 40 9.57 -6.45 13.02
N ASP A 41 8.52 -5.69 13.35
CA ASP A 41 7.23 -5.72 12.65
C ASP A 41 7.21 -4.81 11.41
N VAL A 42 8.29 -4.05 11.19
CA VAL A 42 8.36 -3.05 10.11
C VAL A 42 8.57 -3.74 8.76
N MET A 43 7.50 -3.79 7.96
CA MET A 43 7.51 -4.26 6.57
C MET A 43 7.02 -3.17 5.62
N GLY A 44 7.91 -2.21 5.32
CA GLY A 44 7.62 -1.08 4.43
C GLY A 44 7.56 -1.45 2.95
N GLU A 45 7.07 -0.52 2.11
CA GLU A 45 6.89 -0.72 0.67
C GLU A 45 8.15 -1.20 -0.05
N SER A 46 9.32 -0.71 0.36
CA SER A 46 10.61 -1.08 -0.23
C SER A 46 10.93 -2.58 -0.11
N ALA A 47 10.34 -3.29 0.86
CA ALA A 47 10.52 -4.72 1.04
C ALA A 47 9.93 -5.54 -0.13
N TYR A 48 9.06 -4.93 -0.94
CA TYR A 48 8.37 -5.58 -2.06
C TYR A 48 8.90 -5.15 -3.43
N ASN A 49 9.89 -4.25 -3.48
CA ASN A 49 10.40 -3.67 -4.74
C ASN A 49 10.84 -4.73 -5.76
N ASP A 50 11.52 -5.79 -5.29
CA ASP A 50 12.04 -6.85 -6.14
C ASP A 50 10.92 -7.73 -6.74
N ASP A 51 9.72 -7.70 -6.15
CA ASP A 51 8.58 -8.50 -6.59
C ASP A 51 7.61 -7.73 -7.50
N LEU A 52 7.75 -6.40 -7.62
CA LEU A 52 6.83 -5.57 -8.42
C LEU A 52 6.81 -5.99 -9.89
N ALA A 53 7.98 -6.33 -10.46
CA ALA A 53 8.07 -6.84 -11.82
C ALA A 53 7.38 -8.19 -11.99
N ASN A 54 7.52 -9.08 -11.00
CA ASN A 54 6.87 -10.40 -11.01
C ASN A 54 5.35 -10.27 -10.93
N VAL A 55 4.84 -9.35 -10.13
CA VAL A 55 3.39 -9.05 -10.07
C VAL A 55 2.86 -8.68 -11.45
N VAL A 56 3.50 -7.75 -12.16
CA VAL A 56 3.06 -7.34 -13.51
C VAL A 56 3.17 -8.50 -14.50
N ASN A 57 4.25 -9.28 -14.46
CA ASN A 57 4.43 -10.44 -15.33
C ASN A 57 3.36 -11.53 -15.09
N ASP A 58 3.03 -11.81 -13.83
CA ASP A 58 2.03 -12.81 -13.49
C ASP A 58 0.62 -12.33 -13.86
N LEU A 59 0.30 -11.04 -13.71
CA LEU A 59 -0.95 -10.46 -14.21
C LEU A 59 -1.06 -10.58 -15.73
N LYS A 60 0.06 -10.38 -16.46
CA LYS A 60 0.12 -10.57 -17.90
C LYS A 60 -0.11 -12.03 -18.28
N ALA A 61 0.55 -12.96 -17.58
CA ALA A 61 0.41 -14.40 -17.82
C ALA A 61 -1.00 -14.91 -17.53
N ALA A 62 -1.69 -14.32 -16.54
CA ALA A 62 -3.10 -14.57 -16.25
C ALA A 62 -4.08 -13.94 -17.26
N GLY A 63 -3.59 -13.18 -18.24
CA GLY A 63 -4.44 -12.51 -19.24
C GLY A 63 -5.27 -11.35 -18.68
N LEU A 64 -4.88 -10.79 -17.53
CA LEU A 64 -5.63 -9.73 -16.85
C LEU A 64 -5.21 -8.31 -17.27
N LEU A 65 -4.02 -8.16 -17.86
CA LEU A 65 -3.51 -6.85 -18.27
C LEU A 65 -4.02 -6.42 -19.64
N VAL A 66 -4.49 -5.18 -19.68
CA VAL A 66 -4.86 -4.46 -20.89
C VAL A 66 -4.05 -3.16 -20.93
N GLU A 67 -3.47 -2.86 -22.09
CA GLU A 67 -2.81 -1.59 -22.30
C GLU A 67 -3.85 -0.48 -22.54
N SER A 68 -3.76 0.61 -21.78
CA SER A 68 -4.63 1.77 -21.89
C SER A 68 -3.80 3.05 -21.77
N ASN A 69 -3.74 3.85 -22.84
CA ASN A 69 -2.91 5.06 -22.92
C ASN A 69 -1.43 4.82 -22.56
N GLY A 70 -0.89 3.68 -23.01
CA GLY A 70 0.48 3.23 -22.71
C GLY A 70 0.68 2.67 -21.30
N ALA A 71 -0.29 2.80 -20.39
CA ALA A 71 -0.23 2.20 -19.06
C ALA A 71 -0.76 0.76 -19.08
N GLN A 72 -0.26 -0.08 -18.16
CA GLN A 72 -0.78 -1.43 -17.94
C GLN A 72 -1.85 -1.38 -16.86
N CYS A 73 -3.07 -1.78 -17.23
CA CYS A 73 -4.26 -1.69 -16.38
C CYS A 73 -4.96 -3.05 -16.26
N VAL A 74 -5.60 -3.29 -15.13
CA VAL A 74 -6.61 -4.34 -14.98
C VAL A 74 -7.98 -3.68 -14.94
N PHE A 75 -8.92 -4.21 -15.73
CA PHE A 75 -10.32 -3.77 -15.72
C PHE A 75 -11.16 -4.80 -15.00
N LEU A 76 -12.00 -4.32 -14.08
CA LEU A 76 -12.90 -5.14 -13.29
C LEU A 76 -14.33 -4.69 -13.61
N GLU A 77 -15.18 -5.62 -14.06
CA GLU A 77 -16.53 -5.30 -14.55
C GLU A 77 -17.43 -4.72 -13.46
N GLU A 78 -17.16 -5.08 -12.21
CA GLU A 78 -17.90 -4.67 -11.01
C GLU A 78 -17.59 -3.22 -10.60
N PHE A 79 -16.49 -2.65 -11.10
CA PHE A 79 -16.04 -1.31 -10.74
C PHE A 79 -16.17 -0.39 -11.95
N ARG A 80 -17.27 0.36 -11.98
CA ARG A 80 -17.59 1.29 -13.07
C ARG A 80 -17.87 2.68 -12.53
N THR A 81 -17.68 3.67 -13.39
CA THR A 81 -18.09 5.05 -13.16
C THR A 81 -19.61 5.20 -13.33
N ALA A 82 -20.16 6.37 -12.97
CA ALA A 82 -21.59 6.67 -13.10
C ALA A 82 -22.09 6.65 -14.57
N ASP A 83 -21.19 6.88 -15.52
CA ASP A 83 -21.39 6.80 -16.97
C ASP A 83 -21.14 5.40 -17.55
N ASP A 84 -21.07 4.36 -16.70
CA ASP A 84 -20.90 2.96 -17.08
C ASP A 84 -19.52 2.63 -17.71
N THR A 85 -18.51 3.46 -17.46
CA THR A 85 -17.13 3.23 -17.93
C THR A 85 -16.34 2.41 -16.91
N PRO A 86 -15.67 1.30 -17.30
CA PRO A 86 -14.83 0.52 -16.39
C PRO A 86 -13.69 1.34 -15.76
N LEU A 87 -13.54 1.23 -14.43
CA LEU A 87 -12.47 1.88 -13.69
C LEU A 87 -11.16 1.09 -13.83
N PRO A 88 -10.08 1.69 -14.35
CA PRO A 88 -8.81 0.99 -14.50
C PRO A 88 -8.07 0.91 -13.17
N VAL A 89 -7.59 -0.30 -12.82
CA VAL A 89 -6.56 -0.49 -11.80
C VAL A 89 -5.21 -0.42 -12.49
N ILE A 90 -4.56 0.74 -12.42
CA ILE A 90 -3.27 0.97 -13.08
C ILE A 90 -2.15 0.31 -12.24
N VAL A 91 -1.49 -0.70 -12.80
CA VAL A 91 -0.39 -1.43 -12.14
C VAL A 91 0.99 -1.03 -12.66
N GLN A 92 1.06 -0.38 -13.83
CA GLN A 92 2.30 0.20 -14.33
C GLN A 92 1.99 1.40 -15.22
N LYS A 93 2.66 2.54 -14.99
CA LYS A 93 2.53 3.73 -15.85
C LYS A 93 3.21 3.51 -17.20
N ALA A 94 2.87 4.33 -18.19
CA ALA A 94 3.51 4.32 -19.51
C ALA A 94 5.04 4.48 -19.47
N GLY A 95 5.57 5.19 -18.47
CA GLY A 95 7.01 5.33 -18.25
C GLY A 95 7.68 4.16 -17.51
N GLY A 96 6.98 3.03 -17.33
CA GLY A 96 7.50 1.84 -16.63
C GLY A 96 7.43 1.90 -15.10
N GLY A 97 7.12 3.06 -14.52
CA GLY A 97 7.03 3.25 -13.07
C GLY A 97 5.84 2.53 -12.45
N TYR A 98 6.07 1.90 -11.30
CA TYR A 98 5.05 1.22 -10.49
C TYR A 98 4.24 2.21 -9.63
N LEU A 99 3.09 1.75 -9.15
CA LEU A 99 2.12 2.50 -8.36
C LEU A 99 1.80 1.75 -7.07
N TYR A 100 1.04 2.39 -6.17
CA TYR A 100 0.61 1.77 -4.90
C TYR A 100 -0.10 0.43 -5.11
N ALA A 101 -0.94 0.30 -6.15
CA ALA A 101 -1.62 -0.95 -6.48
C ALA A 101 -0.64 -2.12 -6.70
N THR A 102 0.49 -1.88 -7.36
CA THR A 102 1.51 -2.90 -7.60
C THR A 102 2.16 -3.35 -6.30
N THR A 103 2.50 -2.41 -5.43
CA THR A 103 3.09 -2.69 -4.12
C THR A 103 2.11 -3.43 -3.22
N ASP A 104 0.84 -3.02 -3.18
CA ASP A 104 -0.19 -3.71 -2.38
C ASP A 104 -0.44 -5.14 -2.89
N LEU A 105 -0.45 -5.37 -4.21
CA LEU A 105 -0.54 -6.71 -4.78
C LEU A 105 0.65 -7.59 -4.38
N ALA A 106 1.88 -7.04 -4.43
CA ALA A 106 3.07 -7.74 -3.97
C ALA A 106 3.00 -8.04 -2.46
N ALA A 107 2.52 -7.09 -1.65
CA ALA A 107 2.35 -7.29 -0.21
C ALA A 107 1.29 -8.36 0.11
N ILE A 108 0.16 -8.38 -0.61
CA ILE A 108 -0.87 -9.43 -0.49
C ILE A 108 -0.29 -10.79 -0.85
N ARG A 109 0.41 -10.88 -1.98
CA ARG A 109 1.08 -12.10 -2.43
C ARG A 109 2.09 -12.60 -1.40
N TYR A 110 2.88 -11.71 -0.81
CA TYR A 110 3.83 -12.05 0.25
C TYR A 110 3.11 -12.61 1.49
N ARG A 111 2.06 -11.94 1.97
CA ARG A 111 1.26 -12.39 3.13
C ARG A 111 0.64 -13.76 2.91
N SER A 112 0.15 -14.02 1.71
CA SER A 112 -0.39 -15.33 1.29
C SER A 112 0.70 -16.39 1.17
N LYS A 113 1.72 -16.15 0.33
CA LYS A 113 2.66 -17.19 -0.10
C LYS A 113 3.81 -17.41 0.88
N VAL A 114 4.26 -16.37 1.58
CA VAL A 114 5.39 -16.43 2.52
C VAL A 114 4.90 -16.57 3.95
N LEU A 115 4.03 -15.65 4.40
CA LEU A 115 3.53 -15.69 5.79
C LEU A 115 2.45 -16.76 6.00
N LYS A 116 1.87 -17.32 4.92
CA LYS A 116 0.79 -18.32 4.98
C LYS A 116 -0.41 -17.83 5.81
N ALA A 117 -0.73 -16.55 5.69
CA ALA A 117 -1.81 -15.96 6.46
C ALA A 117 -3.17 -16.44 5.94
N ASP A 118 -4.03 -16.94 6.84
CA ASP A 118 -5.43 -17.25 6.52
C ASP A 118 -6.31 -16.01 6.46
N ARG A 119 -5.90 -14.93 7.16
CA ARG A 119 -6.64 -13.67 7.25
C ARG A 119 -5.69 -12.48 7.34
N ALA A 120 -5.93 -11.46 6.51
CA ALA A 120 -5.19 -10.20 6.51
C ALA A 120 -6.14 -9.02 6.71
N LEU A 121 -5.90 -8.24 7.77
CA LEU A 121 -6.69 -7.08 8.16
C LEU A 121 -5.94 -5.79 7.85
N TYR A 122 -6.59 -4.89 7.12
CA TYR A 122 -6.03 -3.63 6.65
C TYR A 122 -6.69 -2.46 7.37
N PHE A 123 -6.07 -1.99 8.45
CA PHE A 123 -6.53 -0.82 9.19
C PHE A 123 -6.05 0.47 8.50
N VAL A 124 -6.87 0.97 7.56
CA VAL A 124 -6.54 2.12 6.71
C VAL A 124 -7.76 3.04 6.58
N ASP A 125 -7.55 4.34 6.39
CA ASP A 125 -8.62 5.34 6.22
C ASP A 125 -9.71 4.90 5.21
N GLN A 126 -10.98 5.16 5.54
CA GLN A 126 -12.15 4.76 4.74
C GLN A 126 -12.11 5.30 3.30
N ARG A 127 -11.43 6.42 3.04
CA ARG A 127 -11.29 6.99 1.69
C ARG A 127 -10.51 6.08 0.73
N GLN A 128 -9.76 5.11 1.25
CA GLN A 128 -9.03 4.11 0.46
C GLN A 128 -9.85 2.84 0.17
N ALA A 129 -11.13 2.79 0.56
CA ALA A 129 -11.95 1.58 0.44
C ALA A 129 -12.04 1.06 -1.00
N LEU A 130 -12.27 1.95 -1.98
CA LEU A 130 -12.36 1.56 -3.38
C LEU A 130 -11.05 0.92 -3.88
N HIS A 131 -9.90 1.50 -3.52
CA HIS A 131 -8.60 0.95 -3.87
C HIS A 131 -8.41 -0.46 -3.32
N PHE A 132 -8.71 -0.69 -2.03
CA PHE A 132 -8.60 -2.03 -1.44
C PHE A 132 -9.55 -3.04 -2.04
N GLN A 133 -10.81 -2.64 -2.33
CA GLN A 133 -11.76 -3.51 -3.02
C GLN A 133 -11.23 -3.96 -4.38
N GLN A 134 -10.71 -3.02 -5.17
CA GLN A 134 -10.12 -3.30 -6.48
C GLN A 134 -8.88 -4.21 -6.36
N VAL A 135 -7.93 -3.87 -5.49
CA VAL A 135 -6.69 -4.64 -5.33
C VAL A 135 -6.94 -6.05 -4.79
N PHE A 136 -7.89 -6.22 -3.87
CA PHE A 136 -8.27 -7.55 -3.39
C PHE A 136 -8.88 -8.40 -4.48
N GLU A 137 -9.72 -7.81 -5.34
CA GLU A 137 -10.31 -8.52 -6.46
C GLU A 137 -9.26 -8.91 -7.50
N VAL A 138 -8.34 -8.00 -7.85
CA VAL A 138 -7.20 -8.31 -8.73
C VAL A 138 -6.36 -9.44 -8.14
N ALA A 139 -6.05 -9.39 -6.84
CA ALA A 139 -5.25 -10.43 -6.18
C ALA A 139 -5.92 -11.82 -6.23
N ARG A 140 -7.25 -11.88 -6.13
CA ARG A 140 -8.02 -13.14 -6.26
C ARG A 140 -7.96 -13.66 -7.69
N ARG A 141 -8.28 -12.83 -8.69
CA ARG A 141 -8.25 -13.23 -10.10
C ARG A 141 -6.86 -13.66 -10.57
N ALA A 142 -5.82 -13.03 -10.03
CA ALA A 142 -4.43 -13.36 -10.34
C ALA A 142 -3.91 -14.60 -9.59
N GLY A 143 -4.70 -15.21 -8.69
CA GLY A 143 -4.26 -16.35 -7.89
C GLY A 143 -3.12 -16.01 -6.92
N PHE A 144 -3.03 -14.75 -6.48
CA PHE A 144 -2.02 -14.31 -5.50
C PHE A 144 -2.38 -14.75 -4.07
N VAL A 145 -3.67 -14.92 -3.81
CA VAL A 145 -4.21 -15.47 -2.56
C VAL A 145 -4.79 -16.86 -2.79
N HIS A 146 -4.71 -17.72 -1.77
CA HIS A 146 -5.44 -18.98 -1.78
C HIS A 146 -6.94 -18.74 -1.50
N GLU A 147 -7.79 -19.65 -1.94
CA GLU A 147 -9.26 -19.51 -1.90
C GLU A 147 -9.81 -19.23 -0.49
N GLY A 148 -9.22 -19.85 0.53
CA GLY A 148 -9.62 -19.66 1.93
C GLY A 148 -9.13 -18.36 2.59
N MET A 149 -8.28 -17.57 1.92
CA MET A 149 -7.70 -16.38 2.53
C MET A 149 -8.70 -15.22 2.62
N GLN A 150 -8.88 -14.68 3.81
CA GLN A 150 -9.72 -13.50 4.05
C GLN A 150 -8.89 -12.21 3.92
N LEU A 151 -9.37 -11.29 3.07
CA LEU A 151 -8.81 -9.94 2.91
C LEU A 151 -9.87 -8.93 3.33
N GLU A 152 -9.58 -8.15 4.37
CA GLU A 152 -10.56 -7.23 4.96
C GLU A 152 -9.99 -5.83 5.15
N HIS A 153 -10.68 -4.84 4.59
CA HIS A 153 -10.40 -3.44 4.85
C HIS A 153 -11.16 -2.98 6.09
N MET A 154 -10.42 -2.76 7.18
CA MET A 154 -10.92 -2.26 8.45
C MET A 154 -10.86 -0.73 8.44
N GLY A 155 -11.76 -0.15 7.63
CA GLY A 155 -11.85 1.29 7.39
C GLY A 155 -12.16 2.10 8.64
N PHE A 156 -11.41 3.19 8.86
CA PHE A 156 -11.72 4.18 9.90
C PHE A 156 -11.97 5.57 9.30
N GLY A 157 -12.85 6.35 9.93
CA GLY A 157 -13.19 7.71 9.51
C GLY A 157 -12.12 8.75 9.86
N THR A 158 -12.31 9.99 9.43
CA THR A 158 -11.37 11.07 9.76
C THR A 158 -11.49 11.47 11.23
N MET A 159 -10.35 11.77 11.86
CA MET A 159 -10.38 12.48 13.14
C MET A 159 -10.80 13.92 12.89
N ASN A 160 -11.89 14.33 13.54
CA ASN A 160 -12.44 15.67 13.44
C ASN A 160 -12.23 16.43 14.75
N GLY A 161 -12.03 17.74 14.65
CA GLY A 161 -12.05 18.66 15.79
C GLY A 161 -13.46 18.83 16.35
N ALA A 162 -13.54 19.57 17.47
CA ALA A 162 -14.83 19.93 18.07
C ALA A 162 -15.75 20.74 17.12
N ASP A 163 -15.18 21.33 16.06
CA ASP A 163 -15.86 22.05 15.00
C ASP A 163 -16.38 21.15 13.84
N GLY A 164 -16.18 19.83 13.94
CA GLY A 164 -16.58 18.87 12.91
C GLY A 164 -15.70 18.86 11.65
N ARG A 165 -14.63 19.66 11.62
CA ARG A 165 -13.67 19.72 10.49
C ARG A 165 -12.46 18.81 10.77
N PRO A 166 -11.66 18.44 9.76
CA PRO A 166 -10.46 17.62 9.97
C PRO A 166 -9.57 18.21 11.06
N PHE A 167 -9.13 17.36 12.00
CA PHE A 167 -8.39 17.75 13.18
C PHE A 167 -7.10 18.51 12.79
N LYS A 168 -7.03 19.80 13.15
CA LYS A 168 -5.88 20.69 12.90
C LYS A 168 -5.47 21.38 14.20
N THR A 169 -4.18 21.73 14.30
CA THR A 169 -3.71 22.62 15.37
C THR A 169 -4.39 24.00 15.28
N ARG A 170 -4.39 24.77 16.38
CA ARG A 170 -4.92 26.16 16.42
C ARG A 170 -4.28 27.08 15.37
N ASP A 171 -3.07 26.75 14.90
CA ASP A 171 -2.32 27.49 13.86
C ASP A 171 -2.44 26.86 12.45
N GLY A 172 -3.33 25.87 12.26
CA GLY A 172 -3.61 25.27 10.95
C GLY A 172 -2.59 24.22 10.46
N GLY A 173 -1.57 23.89 11.25
CA GLY A 173 -0.58 22.84 10.98
C GLY A 173 -1.02 21.42 11.40
N THR A 174 -0.25 20.42 10.98
CA THR A 174 -0.42 19.00 11.38
C THR A 174 -0.03 18.82 12.85
N VAL A 175 -0.89 18.19 13.65
CA VAL A 175 -0.63 17.91 15.07
C VAL A 175 0.43 16.82 15.18
N LYS A 176 1.48 17.04 15.99
CA LYS A 176 2.44 15.98 16.31
C LYS A 176 1.83 15.07 17.36
N LEU A 177 1.84 13.75 17.11
CA LEU A 177 1.26 12.76 18.02
C LEU A 177 1.90 12.79 19.43
N ILE A 178 3.16 13.23 19.52
CA ILE A 178 3.91 13.29 20.78
C ILE A 178 3.46 14.44 21.70
N ASP A 179 2.81 15.46 21.12
CA ASP A 179 2.32 16.66 21.82
C ASP A 179 0.84 16.54 22.24
N LEU A 180 0.20 15.41 21.89
CA LEU A 180 -1.16 15.05 22.29
C LEU A 180 -1.14 14.25 23.61
#